data_AF-A0A377V4M2-F1
#
_entry.id   AF-A0A377V4M2-F1
#
_cell.length_a   1.000
_cell.length_b   1.000
_cell.length_c   1.000
_cell.angle_alpha   90.00
_cell.angle_beta   90.00
_cell.angle_gamma   90.00
#
_symmetry.space_group_name_H-M   'P 1'
#
loop_
_entity.id
_entity.type
_entity.pdbx_description
1 polymer ?
#
loop_
_entity_poly.entity_id
_entity_poly.type
_entity_poly.pdbx_seq_one_letter_code
_entity_poly.pdbx_strand_id
1 'polypeptide(L)'
;MFMFRAKKYLSELAKFRPDILEACQAAVNAADNGSDFISIPHDIFCECPDESVDYAVMEKTADAVVVGLDADWSDVGSLVRPVGGQPER
;
A
#
# COMPACT_ATOMS: atom_id res chain seq x y z
N MET A 1 -6.25 -3.02 5.52
CA MET A 1 -6.34 -3.95 4.35
C MET A 1 -7.28 -3.34 3.32
N PHE A 2 -7.06 -3.57 2.02
CA PHE A 2 -7.90 -3.04 0.96
C PHE A 2 -8.36 -4.10 -0.03
N MET A 3 -9.56 -3.92 -0.57
CA MET A 3 -10.09 -4.72 -1.67
C MET A 3 -10.81 -3.80 -2.64
N PHE A 4 -10.39 -3.81 -3.89
CA PHE A 4 -10.95 -2.97 -4.94
C PHE A 4 -10.70 -3.58 -6.33
N ARG A 5 -11.46 -3.14 -7.32
CA ARG A 5 -11.17 -3.47 -8.73
C ARG A 5 -9.95 -2.67 -9.19
N ALA A 6 -8.96 -3.34 -9.80
CA ALA A 6 -7.73 -2.72 -10.27
C ALA A 6 -7.98 -1.46 -11.12
N LYS A 7 -8.92 -1.53 -12.09
CA LYS A 7 -9.28 -0.38 -12.94
C LYS A 7 -9.79 0.82 -12.15
N LYS A 8 -10.58 0.60 -11.09
CA LYS A 8 -11.12 1.68 -10.25
C LYS A 8 -10.00 2.31 -9.40
N TYR A 9 -9.13 1.49 -8.82
CA TYR A 9 -7.97 1.99 -8.09
C TYR A 9 -7.05 2.84 -8.98
N LEU A 10 -6.70 2.36 -10.17
CA LEU A 10 -5.88 3.13 -11.12
C LEU A 10 -6.53 4.47 -11.51
N SER A 11 -7.87 4.53 -11.64
CA SER A 11 -8.55 5.80 -11.90
C SER A 11 -8.51 6.79 -10.73
N GLU A 12 -8.60 6.29 -9.49
CA GLU A 12 -8.46 7.16 -8.30
C GLU A 12 -7.00 7.61 -8.13
N LEU A 13 -6.04 6.72 -8.36
CA LEU A 13 -4.62 7.04 -8.32
C LEU A 13 -4.26 8.09 -9.37
N ALA A 14 -4.75 7.97 -10.62
CA ALA A 14 -4.57 8.97 -11.66
C ALA A 14 -5.13 10.35 -11.27
N LYS A 15 -6.20 10.38 -10.48
CA LYS A 15 -6.86 11.62 -10.04
C LYS A 15 -6.08 12.33 -8.93
N PHE A 16 -5.55 11.57 -7.97
CA PHE A 16 -4.93 12.15 -6.77
C PHE A 16 -3.41 12.21 -6.83
N ARG A 17 -2.77 11.24 -7.47
CA ARG A 17 -1.31 11.08 -7.59
C ARG A 17 -0.93 10.55 -8.99
N PRO A 18 -1.16 11.36 -10.06
CA PRO A 18 -0.79 10.98 -11.42
C PRO A 18 0.73 10.73 -11.55
N ASP A 19 1.54 11.44 -10.76
CA ASP A 19 2.99 11.28 -10.68
C ASP A 19 3.41 9.85 -10.25
N ILE A 20 2.78 9.30 -9.20
CA ILE A 20 3.01 7.91 -8.78
C ILE A 20 2.58 6.93 -9.87
N LEU A 21 1.43 7.18 -10.52
CA LEU A 21 0.93 6.32 -11.57
C LEU A 21 1.89 6.29 -12.78
N GLU A 22 2.37 7.44 -13.21
CA GLU A 22 3.30 7.57 -14.34
C GLU A 22 4.64 6.88 -14.05
N ALA A 23 5.22 7.10 -12.87
CA ALA A 23 6.46 6.45 -12.45
C ALA A 23 6.32 4.92 -12.40
N CYS A 24 5.24 4.42 -11.79
CA CYS A 24 4.94 2.98 -11.75
C CYS A 24 4.75 2.41 -13.16
N GLN A 25 4.05 3.11 -14.05
CA GLN A 25 3.80 2.65 -15.42
C GLN A 25 5.09 2.62 -16.23
N ALA A 26 5.96 3.62 -16.08
CA ALA A 26 7.27 3.65 -16.72
C ALA A 26 8.14 2.48 -16.24
N ALA A 27 8.15 2.22 -14.93
CA ALA A 27 8.93 1.14 -14.33
C ALA A 27 8.46 -0.25 -14.79
N VAL A 28 7.13 -0.48 -14.86
CA VAL A 28 6.54 -1.73 -15.36
C VAL A 28 6.78 -1.92 -16.86
N ASN A 29 6.69 -0.84 -17.66
CA ASN A 29 6.95 -0.92 -19.10
C ASN A 29 8.41 -1.24 -19.43
N ALA A 30 9.33 -0.79 -18.58
CA ALA A 30 10.76 -1.05 -18.70
C ALA A 30 11.19 -2.36 -17.99
N ALA A 31 10.25 -3.09 -17.39
CA ALA A 31 10.54 -4.32 -16.69
C ALA A 31 11.02 -5.41 -17.65
N ASP A 32 12.04 -6.15 -17.22
CA ASP A 32 12.48 -7.34 -17.94
C ASP A 32 11.49 -8.48 -17.69
N ASN A 33 10.89 -8.99 -18.77
CA ASN A 33 9.94 -10.09 -18.77
C ASN A 33 10.56 -11.40 -19.27
N GLY A 34 11.90 -11.45 -19.41
CA GLY A 34 12.63 -12.59 -19.97
C GLY A 34 12.80 -13.80 -19.03
N SER A 35 12.36 -13.70 -17.77
CA SER A 35 12.46 -14.77 -16.77
C SER A 35 11.09 -15.16 -16.21
N ASP A 36 11.04 -16.17 -15.33
CA ASP A 36 9.83 -16.51 -14.56
C ASP A 36 9.40 -15.39 -13.57
N PHE A 37 10.15 -14.28 -13.52
CA PHE A 37 9.93 -13.14 -12.65
C PHE A 37 9.91 -11.83 -13.44
N ILE A 38 9.10 -10.88 -12.97
CA ILE A 38 9.10 -9.50 -13.43
C ILE A 38 10.12 -8.73 -12.58
N SER A 39 11.19 -8.24 -13.18
CA SER A 39 12.18 -7.40 -12.50
C SER A 39 11.96 -5.93 -12.85
N ILE A 40 11.67 -5.12 -11.83
CA ILE A 40 11.44 -3.68 -12.00
C ILE A 40 12.80 -2.95 -11.96
N PRO A 41 13.12 -2.09 -12.94
CA PRO A 41 14.37 -1.32 -12.94
C PRO A 41 14.40 -0.35 -11.76
N HIS A 42 15.41 -0.51 -10.91
CA HIS A 42 15.61 0.32 -9.71
C HIS A 42 15.65 1.81 -10.05
N ASP A 43 16.46 2.20 -11.03
CA ASP A 43 16.69 3.61 -11.36
C ASP A 43 15.43 4.33 -11.85
N ILE A 44 14.46 3.59 -12.41
CA ILE A 44 13.18 4.14 -12.84
C ILE A 44 12.21 4.19 -11.67
N PHE A 45 12.16 3.14 -10.86
CA PHE A 45 11.23 3.07 -9.73
C PHE A 45 11.62 4.02 -8.59
N CYS A 46 12.90 4.34 -8.40
CA CYS A 46 13.35 5.31 -7.41
C CYS A 46 12.84 6.73 -7.63
N GLU A 47 12.42 7.07 -8.85
CA GLU A 47 11.76 8.34 -9.14
C GLU A 47 10.30 8.37 -8.64
N CYS A 48 9.73 7.21 -8.28
CA CYS A 48 8.40 7.14 -7.70
C CYS A 48 8.41 7.78 -6.29
N PRO A 49 7.51 8.73 -6.01
CA PRO A 49 7.36 9.29 -4.68
C PRO A 49 7.07 8.23 -3.62
N ASP A 50 7.77 8.31 -2.49
CA ASP A 50 7.55 7.46 -1.32
C ASP A 50 6.36 7.98 -0.49
N GLU A 51 5.15 7.65 -0.93
CA GLU A 51 3.91 7.94 -0.20
C GLU A 51 3.04 6.68 -0.09
N SER A 52 2.48 6.44 1.11
CA SER A 52 1.61 5.29 1.32
C SER A 52 0.28 5.45 0.59
N VAL A 53 -0.34 4.31 0.25
CA VAL A 53 -1.64 4.26 -0.41
C VAL A 53 -2.75 4.96 0.40
N ASP A 54 -2.63 4.94 1.73
CA ASP A 54 -3.56 5.62 2.64
C ASP A 54 -3.64 7.12 2.34
N TYR A 55 -2.50 7.81 2.33
CA TYR A 55 -2.42 9.25 2.03
C TYR A 55 -2.59 9.57 0.54
N ALA A 56 -2.06 8.72 -0.33
CA ALA A 56 -2.10 8.93 -1.77
C ALA A 56 -3.54 8.86 -2.32
N VAL A 57 -4.35 7.93 -1.82
CA VAL A 57 -5.67 7.61 -2.39
C VAL A 57 -6.77 7.52 -1.34
N MET A 58 -6.58 6.73 -0.28
CA MET A 58 -7.70 6.28 0.56
C MET A 58 -8.31 7.39 1.42
N GLU A 59 -7.51 8.35 1.88
CA GLU A 59 -8.02 9.52 2.61
C GLU A 59 -8.76 10.51 1.71
N LYS A 60 -8.50 10.49 0.40
CA LYS A 60 -9.02 11.48 -0.56
C LYS A 60 -10.20 10.96 -1.39
N THR A 61 -10.32 9.64 -1.53
CA THR A 61 -11.38 9.05 -2.34
C THR A 61 -12.74 9.16 -1.67
N ALA A 62 -13.75 9.52 -2.46
CA ALA A 62 -15.15 9.53 -2.01
C ALA A 62 -15.84 8.17 -2.22
N ASP A 63 -15.18 7.23 -2.92
CA ASP A 63 -15.74 5.93 -3.32
C ASP A 63 -15.22 4.79 -2.43
N ALA A 64 -15.07 5.04 -1.13
CA ALA A 64 -14.65 4.05 -0.14
C ALA A 64 -15.80 3.63 0.78
N VAL A 65 -15.81 2.36 1.17
CA VAL A 65 -16.68 1.81 2.21
C VAL A 65 -15.86 1.00 3.20
N VAL A 66 -16.22 1.07 4.47
CA VAL A 66 -15.57 0.30 5.54
C VAL A 66 -16.47 -0.89 5.91
N VAL A 67 -15.88 -2.07 5.99
CA VAL A 67 -16.56 -3.30 6.41
C VAL A 67 -15.93 -3.74 7.72
N GLY A 68 -16.77 -3.96 8.75
CA GLY A 68 -16.31 -4.50 10.02
C GLY A 68 -15.70 -5.89 9.83
N LEU A 69 -14.49 -6.07 10.35
CA LEU A 69 -13.81 -7.36 10.36
C LEU A 69 -13.86 -7.94 11.77
N ASP A 70 -14.62 -9.00 11.96
CA ASP A 70 -14.61 -9.80 13.19
C ASP A 70 -13.62 -10.95 13.03
N ALA A 71 -12.34 -10.62 13.17
CA ALA A 71 -11.23 -11.54 13.21
C ALA A 71 -10.23 -10.97 14.22
N ASP A 72 -9.65 -11.81 15.08
CA ASP A 72 -8.64 -11.44 16.09
C ASP A 72 -7.32 -10.97 15.44
N TRP A 73 -7.39 -9.92 14.62
CA TRP A 73 -6.32 -9.42 13.79
C TRP A 73 -5.42 -8.47 14.60
N SER A 74 -4.11 -8.65 14.47
CA SER A 74 -3.08 -7.80 15.07
C SER A 74 -1.98 -7.56 14.04
N ASP A 75 -1.58 -6.30 13.85
CA ASP A 75 -0.49 -5.90 12.97
C ASP A 75 0.90 -6.06 13.61
N VAL A 76 0.95 -6.45 14.90
CA VAL A 76 2.17 -6.64 15.70
C VAL A 76 3.12 -5.44 15.58
N GLY A 77 2.59 -4.21 15.50
CA GLY A 77 3.35 -3.00 15.20
C GLY A 77 4.30 -2.50 16.30
N SER A 78 4.25 -3.05 17.51
CA SER A 78 5.26 -2.76 18.55
C SER A 78 5.34 -3.85 19.62
N LEU A 79 6.51 -4.04 20.22
CA LEU A 79 6.69 -4.84 21.42
C LEU A 79 6.00 -4.11 22.59
N VAL A 80 4.74 -4.42 22.85
CA VAL A 80 4.13 -4.10 24.14
C VAL A 80 4.94 -4.86 25.19
N ARG A 81 5.66 -4.12 26.05
CA ARG A 81 6.32 -4.66 27.24
C ARG A 81 5.31 -5.56 27.95
N PRO A 82 5.61 -6.84 28.26
CA PRO A 82 4.69 -7.66 29.00
C PRO A 82 4.46 -6.98 30.34
N VAL A 83 3.20 -6.62 30.62
CA VAL A 83 2.78 -6.20 31.96
C VAL A 83 2.74 -7.47 32.81
N GLY A 84 3.94 -7.94 33.17
CA GLY A 84 4.16 -8.94 34.19
C GLY A 84 4.52 -8.22 35.48
N GLY A 85 3.60 -8.25 36.45
CA GLY A 85 3.86 -7.79 37.81
C GLY A 85 2.57 -7.61 38.60
N GLN A 86 2.02 -8.72 39.12
CA GLN A 86 1.34 -8.61 40.41
C GLN A 86 2.41 -8.27 41.47
N PRO A 87 2.15 -7.32 42.37
CA PRO A 87 2.68 -7.39 43.71
C PRO A 87 1.58 -7.88 44.66
N GLU A 88 1.95 -8.87 45.47
CA GLU A 88 1.20 -9.37 46.62
C GLU A 88 0.66 -8.23 47.51
N ARG A 89 -0.63 -8.28 47.83
CA ARG A 89 -1.21 -8.43 49.19
C ARG A 89 -2.73 -8.32 49.16
#